data_AF-A0A955I352-F1
#
_entry.id   AF-A0A955I352-F1
#
_cell.length_a   1.000
_cell.length_b   1.000
_cell.length_c   1.000
_cell.angle_alpha   90.00
_cell.angle_beta   90.00
_cell.angle_gamma   90.00
#
_symmetry.space_group_name_H-M   'P 1'
#
loop_
_entity.id
_entity.type
_entity.pdbx_description
1 polymer ?
#
loop_
_entity_poly.entity_id
_entity_poly.type
_entity_poly.pdbx_seq_one_letter_code
_entity_poly.pdbx_strand_id
1 'polypeptide(L)'
;MSARVKMISLIIFGTVGALWFALNLGHDSVGLPGGYTLLLGMWYIPLFIFLIITYANAINITDGLDGLAGGLLLFNYSVYAIITYDQGLNILSSLCLIIVGGLIAFLWFNIKPAKFYMGDV
;
A
#
# COMPACT_ATOMS: atom_id res chain seq x y z
N MET A 1 -15.89 1.11 12.80
CA MET A 1 -16.53 -0.05 12.13
C MET A 1 -16.29 -1.30 12.97
N SER A 2 -17.19 -2.30 12.97
CA SER A 2 -16.86 -3.56 13.65
C SER A 2 -15.67 -4.23 12.95
N ALA A 3 -14.73 -4.82 13.71
CA ALA A 3 -13.56 -5.50 13.16
C ALA A 3 -13.94 -6.54 12.10
N ARG A 4 -15.09 -7.21 12.26
CA ARG A 4 -15.62 -8.16 11.27
C ARG A 4 -15.95 -7.48 9.94
N VAL A 5 -16.57 -6.30 9.98
CA VAL A 5 -16.91 -5.55 8.78
C VAL A 5 -15.65 -5.04 8.08
N LYS A 6 -14.62 -4.61 8.84
CA LYS A 6 -13.33 -4.17 8.28
C LYS A 6 -12.61 -5.31 7.58
N MET A 7 -12.59 -6.50 8.18
CA MET A 7 -11.96 -7.67 7.57
C MET A 7 -12.72 -8.12 6.32
N ILE A 8 -14.06 -8.14 6.36
CA ILE A 8 -14.87 -8.50 5.18
C ILE A 8 -14.64 -7.49 4.05
N SER A 9 -14.62 -6.19 4.33
CA SER A 9 -14.38 -5.17 3.29
C SER A 9 -12.99 -5.31 2.66
N LEU A 10 -11.95 -5.56 3.46
CA LEU A 10 -10.59 -5.78 2.95
C LEU A 10 -10.48 -7.07 2.12
N ILE A 11 -11.15 -8.16 2.53
CA ILE A 11 -11.19 -9.40 1.75
C ILE A 11 -11.88 -9.17 0.41
N ILE A 12 -13.03 -8.48 0.40
CA ILE A 12 -13.76 -8.18 -0.84
C ILE A 12 -12.89 -7.32 -1.76
N PHE A 13 -12.32 -6.23 -1.24
CA PHE A 13 -11.48 -5.33 -2.04
C PHE A 13 -10.24 -6.02 -2.58
N GLY A 14 -9.56 -6.81 -1.73
CA GLY A 14 -8.41 -7.61 -2.12
C GLY A 14 -8.75 -8.66 -3.18
N THR A 15 -9.92 -9.30 -3.07
CA THR A 15 -10.36 -10.32 -4.04
C THR A 15 -10.68 -9.70 -5.40
N VAL A 16 -11.41 -8.59 -5.41
CA VAL A 16 -11.72 -7.85 -6.65
C VAL A 16 -10.43 -7.38 -7.32
N GLY A 17 -9.50 -6.81 -6.56
CA GLY A 17 -8.19 -6.40 -7.07
C GLY A 17 -7.39 -7.59 -7.63
N ALA A 18 -7.26 -8.68 -6.86
CA ALA A 18 -6.51 -9.86 -7.26
C ALA A 18 -7.05 -10.47 -8.56
N LEU A 19 -8.38 -10.60 -8.68
CA LEU A 19 -9.02 -11.10 -9.90
C LEU A 19 -8.81 -10.15 -11.08
N TRP A 20 -8.90 -8.85 -10.87
CA TRP A 20 -8.67 -7.89 -11.96
C TRP A 20 -7.24 -7.97 -12.50
N PHE A 21 -6.22 -8.05 -11.61
CA PHE A 21 -4.82 -8.21 -12.00
C PHE A 21 -4.55 -9.58 -12.67
N ALA A 22 -5.08 -10.67 -12.11
CA ALA A 22 -4.87 -12.00 -12.66
C ALA A 22 -5.54 -12.17 -14.04
N LEU A 23 -6.77 -11.67 -14.22
CA LEU A 23 -7.55 -11.90 -15.45
C LEU A 23 -7.25 -10.88 -16.56
N ASN A 24 -7.08 -9.59 -16.23
CA ASN A 24 -6.89 -8.56 -17.26
C ASN A 24 -5.41 -8.31 -17.60
N LEU A 25 -4.52 -8.41 -16.60
CA LEU A 25 -3.09 -8.18 -16.80
C LEU A 25 -2.28 -9.48 -16.91
N GLY A 26 -2.91 -10.65 -16.66
CA GLY A 26 -2.23 -11.94 -16.72
C GLY A 26 -1.16 -12.12 -15.66
N HIS A 27 -1.23 -11.36 -14.55
CA HIS A 27 -0.24 -11.47 -13.48
C HIS A 27 -0.45 -12.76 -12.68
N ASP A 28 0.58 -13.61 -12.69
CA ASP A 28 0.60 -14.90 -12.00
C ASP A 28 1.95 -15.16 -11.29
N SER A 29 2.80 -14.15 -11.24
CA SER A 29 4.18 -14.26 -10.77
C SER A 29 4.62 -13.04 -9.96
N VAL A 30 5.68 -13.22 -9.18
CA VAL A 30 6.27 -12.18 -8.31
C VAL A 30 7.75 -12.05 -8.63
N GLY A 31 8.22 -10.81 -8.80
CA GLY A 31 9.63 -10.50 -8.95
C GLY A 31 10.36 -10.59 -7.62
N LEU A 32 11.52 -11.24 -7.62
CA LEU A 32 12.44 -11.34 -6.49
C LEU A 32 13.69 -10.46 -6.74
N PRO A 33 14.37 -10.03 -5.66
CA PRO A 33 15.64 -9.33 -5.80
C PRO A 33 16.65 -10.12 -6.65
N GLY A 34 17.41 -9.43 -7.50
CA GLY A 34 18.36 -10.07 -8.42
C GLY A 34 17.77 -10.47 -9.78
N GLY A 35 16.53 -10.08 -10.08
CA GLY A 35 15.90 -10.29 -11.40
C GLY A 35 15.25 -11.67 -11.56
N TYR A 36 15.20 -12.47 -10.50
CA TYR A 36 14.48 -13.75 -10.52
C TYR A 36 12.98 -13.51 -10.49
N THR A 37 12.23 -14.38 -11.15
CA THR A 37 10.76 -14.34 -11.12
C THR A 37 10.25 -15.66 -10.58
N LEU A 38 9.43 -15.60 -9.54
CA LEU A 38 8.76 -16.76 -8.96
C LEU A 38 7.35 -16.86 -9.56
N LEU A 39 7.09 -17.95 -10.28
CA LEU A 39 5.77 -18.24 -10.82
C LEU A 39 4.89 -18.85 -9.72
N LEU A 40 3.76 -18.20 -9.44
CA LEU A 40 2.82 -18.60 -8.39
C LEU A 40 1.56 -19.23 -8.96
N GLY A 41 1.19 -18.91 -10.21
CA GLY A 41 -0.07 -19.34 -10.79
C GLY A 41 -1.25 -18.88 -9.94
N MET A 42 -2.16 -19.80 -9.62
CA MET A 42 -3.33 -19.51 -8.78
C MET A 42 -2.98 -19.02 -7.36
N TRP A 43 -1.79 -19.31 -6.84
CA TRP A 43 -1.34 -18.83 -5.53
C TRP A 43 -1.08 -17.32 -5.48
N TYR A 44 -1.00 -16.67 -6.64
CA TYR A 44 -0.94 -15.20 -6.72
C TYR A 44 -2.15 -14.54 -6.04
N ILE A 45 -3.35 -15.10 -6.23
CA ILE A 45 -4.61 -14.55 -5.71
C ILE A 45 -4.64 -14.51 -4.17
N PRO A 46 -4.46 -15.64 -3.43
CA PRO A 46 -4.46 -15.60 -1.97
C PRO A 46 -3.30 -14.77 -1.42
N LEU A 47 -2.13 -14.75 -2.08
CA LEU A 47 -1.01 -13.90 -1.67
C LEU A 47 -1.37 -12.42 -1.79
N PHE A 48 -1.96 -12.00 -2.91
CA PHE A 48 -2.39 -10.62 -3.14
C PHE A 48 -3.39 -10.16 -2.07
N ILE A 49 -4.41 -10.98 -1.80
CA ILE A 49 -5.42 -10.69 -0.76
C ILE A 49 -4.75 -10.56 0.61
N PHE A 50 -3.85 -11.48 0.94
CA PHE A 50 -3.11 -11.46 2.20
C PHE A 50 -2.27 -10.19 2.34
N LEU A 51 -1.59 -9.74 1.28
CA LEU A 51 -0.81 -8.50 1.32
C LEU A 51 -1.69 -7.28 1.55
N ILE A 52 -2.83 -7.16 0.84
CA ILE A 52 -3.77 -6.04 1.04
C ILE A 52 -4.24 -5.95 2.50
N ILE A 53 -4.68 -7.09 3.06
CA ILE A 53 -5.13 -7.15 4.45
C ILE A 53 -3.98 -6.82 5.40
N THR A 54 -2.80 -7.38 5.17
CA THR A 54 -1.64 -7.18 6.05
C THR A 54 -1.19 -5.73 6.07
N TYR A 55 -1.02 -5.08 4.92
CA TYR A 55 -0.60 -3.68 4.86
C TYR A 55 -1.64 -2.73 5.46
N ALA A 56 -2.93 -2.93 5.17
CA ALA A 56 -4.00 -2.11 5.74
C ALA A 56 -4.04 -2.17 7.27
N ASN A 57 -3.83 -3.35 7.86
CA ASN A 57 -3.78 -3.49 9.31
C ASN A 57 -2.43 -3.04 9.91
N ALA A 58 -1.32 -3.29 9.23
CA ALA A 58 0.01 -2.88 9.69
C ALA A 58 0.12 -1.36 9.84
N ILE A 59 -0.38 -0.59 8.87
CA ILE A 59 -0.37 0.88 8.92
C ILE A 59 -1.19 1.38 10.10
N ASN A 60 -2.39 0.82 10.31
CA ASN A 60 -3.24 1.17 11.45
C ASN A 60 -2.55 0.87 12.79
N ILE A 61 -1.87 -0.28 12.91
CA ILE A 61 -1.11 -0.62 14.12
C ILE A 61 0.04 0.38 14.37
N THR A 62 0.70 0.85 13.32
CA THR A 62 1.78 1.85 13.44
C THR A 62 1.28 3.28 13.71
N ASP A 63 -0.01 3.56 13.55
CA ASP A 63 -0.63 4.86 13.81
C ASP A 63 -0.97 5.04 15.30
N GLY A 64 0.05 4.96 16.14
CA GLY A 64 -0.07 5.11 17.61
C GLY A 64 0.75 6.25 18.19
N LEU A 65 1.60 6.91 17.38
CA LEU A 65 2.48 8.00 17.80
C LEU A 65 2.48 9.11 16.74
N ASP A 66 2.53 10.36 17.20
CA ASP A 66 2.60 11.56 16.38
C ASP A 66 3.71 11.47 15.32
N GLY A 67 3.33 11.53 14.04
CA GLY A 67 4.23 11.52 12.90
C GLY A 67 4.80 10.14 12.51
N LEU A 68 4.53 9.06 13.26
CA LEU A 68 5.14 7.76 13.00
C LEU A 68 4.58 7.11 11.72
N ALA A 69 3.27 6.85 11.66
CA ALA A 69 2.67 6.23 10.47
C ALA A 69 2.84 7.11 9.23
N GLY A 70 2.58 8.41 9.36
CA GLY A 70 2.78 9.37 8.27
C GLY A 70 4.22 9.39 7.75
N GLY A 71 5.22 9.37 8.65
CA GLY A 71 6.64 9.36 8.29
C GLY A 71 7.07 8.07 7.59
N LEU A 72 6.60 6.91 8.07
CA LEU A 72 6.85 5.61 7.43
C LEU A 72 6.25 5.57 6.01
N LEU A 73 5.02 6.05 5.85
CA LEU A 73 4.36 6.12 4.54
C LEU A 73 5.06 7.11 3.61
N LEU A 74 5.50 8.26 4.12
CA LEU A 74 6.22 9.25 3.33
C LEU A 74 7.49 8.64 2.72
N PHE A 75 8.27 7.91 3.53
CA PHE A 75 9.47 7.22 3.06
C PHE A 75 9.12 6.12 2.06
N ASN A 76 8.13 5.28 2.36
CA ASN A 76 7.72 4.17 1.50
C ASN A 76 7.27 4.65 0.10
N TYR A 77 6.35 5.60 0.03
CA TYR A 77 5.85 6.12 -1.25
C TYR A 77 6.92 6.90 -2.03
N SER A 78 7.88 7.54 -1.35
CA SER A 78 9.02 8.17 -2.03
C SER A 78 9.91 7.14 -2.73
N VAL A 79 10.19 6.01 -2.07
CA VAL A 79 10.95 4.91 -2.68
C VAL A 79 10.17 4.26 -3.82
N TYR A 80 8.86 4.04 -3.66
CA TYR A 80 8.01 3.52 -4.75
C TYR A 80 7.93 4.46 -5.96
N ALA A 81 7.89 5.77 -5.75
CA ALA A 81 7.93 6.74 -6.85
C ALA A 81 9.20 6.58 -7.70
N ILE A 82 10.36 6.38 -7.05
CA ILE A 82 11.65 6.17 -7.72
C ILE A 82 11.66 4.82 -8.46
N ILE A 83 11.26 3.73 -7.81
CA ILE A 83 11.25 2.38 -8.42
C ILE A 83 10.34 2.35 -9.65
N THR A 84 9.14 2.90 -9.53
CA THR A 84 8.15 2.90 -10.63
C THR A 84 8.56 3.81 -11.78
N TYR A 85 9.28 4.91 -11.50
CA TYR A 85 9.87 5.75 -12.53
C TYR A 85 10.96 5.01 -13.32
N ASP A 86 11.85 4.31 -12.61
CA ASP A 86 12.92 3.50 -13.22
C ASP A 86 12.35 2.37 -14.11
N GLN A 87 11.22 1.79 -13.70
CA GLN A 87 10.49 0.77 -14.49
C GLN A 87 9.65 1.35 -15.64
N GLY A 88 9.66 2.66 -15.86
CA GLY A 88 8.88 3.34 -16.91
C GLY A 88 7.37 3.46 -16.63
N LEU A 89 6.93 3.15 -15.40
CA LEU A 89 5.53 3.24 -14.96
C LEU A 89 5.20 4.67 -14.50
N ASN A 90 5.31 5.63 -15.41
CA ASN A 90 5.23 7.08 -15.11
C ASN A 90 3.91 7.52 -14.43
N ILE A 91 2.78 6.90 -14.80
CA ILE A 91 1.48 7.20 -14.18
C ILE A 91 1.48 6.77 -12.72
N LEU A 92 2.03 5.58 -12.43
CA LEU A 92 2.11 5.05 -11.07
C LEU A 92 3.11 5.84 -10.22
N SER A 93 4.25 6.22 -10.79
CA SER A 93 5.22 7.10 -10.14
C SER A 93 4.60 8.45 -9.76
N SER A 94 3.83 9.05 -10.69
CA SER A 94 3.13 10.30 -10.44
C SER A 94 2.08 10.16 -9.33
N LEU A 95 1.35 9.05 -9.29
CA LEU A 95 0.42 8.75 -8.20
C LEU A 95 1.15 8.69 -6.84
N CYS A 96 2.29 7.99 -6.78
CA CYS A 96 3.10 7.94 -5.56
C CYS A 96 3.57 9.33 -5.13
N LEU A 97 4.01 10.20 -6.05
CA LEU A 97 4.43 11.58 -5.74
C LEU A 97 3.28 12.46 -5.25
N ILE A 98 2.07 12.29 -5.78
CA ILE A 98 0.87 12.98 -5.28
C ILE A 98 0.60 12.59 -3.83
N ILE A 99 0.70 11.29 -3.52
CA ILE A 99 0.54 10.77 -2.15
C ILE A 99 1.63 11.35 -1.24
N VAL A 100 2.88 11.38 -1.67
CA VAL A 100 4.00 12.01 -0.94
C VAL A 100 3.69 13.47 -0.64
N GLY A 101 3.22 14.25 -1.63
CA GLY A 101 2.83 15.64 -1.43
C GLY A 101 1.73 15.82 -0.37
N GLY A 102 0.69 14.98 -0.42
CA GLY A 102 -0.37 14.94 0.58
C GLY A 102 0.14 14.58 1.99
N LEU A 103 1.06 13.61 2.07
CA LEU A 103 1.68 13.19 3.34
C LEU A 103 2.58 14.28 3.94
N ILE A 104 3.31 15.05 3.12
CA ILE A 104 4.10 16.20 3.60
C ILE A 104 3.18 17.25 4.24
N ALA A 105 2.08 17.58 3.56
CA ALA A 105 1.10 18.54 4.08
C ALA A 105 0.44 18.04 5.38
N PHE A 106 0.11 16.75 5.46
CA PHE A 106 -0.41 16.13 6.67
C PHE A 106 0.60 16.13 7.82
N LEU A 107 1.84 15.70 7.56
CA LEU A 107 2.92 15.60 8.55
C LEU A 107 3.25 16.95 9.18
N TRP A 108 3.15 18.04 8.42
CA TRP A 108 3.32 19.40 8.96
C TRP A 108 2.45 19.66 10.20
N PHE A 109 1.26 19.06 10.26
CA PHE A 109 0.35 19.18 11.39
C PHE A 109 0.31 17.96 12.31
N ASN A 110 0.92 16.83 11.92
CA ASN A 110 0.93 15.59 12.68
C ASN A 110 2.24 15.34 13.46
N ILE A 111 3.32 16.06 13.13
CA ILE A 111 4.56 16.03 13.93
C ILE A 111 4.30 16.56 15.34
N LYS A 112 4.91 15.91 16.35
CA LYS A 112 4.71 16.20 17.77
C LYS A 112 4.91 17.69 18.10
N PRO A 113 3.97 18.34 18.83
CA PRO A 113 2.67 17.82 19.28
C PRO A 113 1.62 17.83 18.15
N ALA A 114 1.00 16.67 17.88
CA ALA A 114 0.03 16.54 16.78
C ALA A 114 -1.21 17.40 16.98
N LYS A 115 -1.64 18.07 15.90
CA LYS A 115 -2.89 18.84 15.82
C LYS A 115 -4.00 18.08 15.11
N PHE A 116 -3.62 17.19 14.19
CA PHE A 116 -4.53 16.28 13.49
C PHE A 116 -3.96 14.87 13.55
N TYR A 117 -4.83 13.89 13.78
CA TYR A 117 -4.50 12.47 13.76
C TYR A 117 -4.94 11.87 12.44
N MET A 118 -4.21 10.86 11.97
CA MET A 118 -4.53 10.19 10.70
C MET A 118 -5.86 9.47 10.83
N GLY A 119 -6.01 8.68 11.90
CA GLY A 119 -7.21 7.92 12.16
C GLY A 119 -7.38 6.76 11.18
N ASP A 120 -8.49 6.02 11.34
CA ASP A 120 -8.85 4.95 10.42
C ASP A 120 -9.80 5.53 9.36
N VAL A 121 -9.29 5.75 8.15
CA VAL A 121 -10.06 6.24 6.98
C VAL A 121 -10.61 5.07 6.17
#